data_AF-A0A7X8Z7V5-F1
#
_entry.id   AF-A0A7X8Z7V5-F1
#
_cell.length_a   1.000
_cell.length_b   1.000
_cell.length_c   1.000
_cell.angle_alpha   90.00
_cell.angle_beta   90.00
_cell.angle_gamma   90.00
#
_symmetry.space_group_name_H-M   'P 1'
#
loop_
_entity.id
_entity.type
_entity.pdbx_description
1 polymer ?
#
loop_
_entity_poly.entity_id
_entity_poly.type
_entity_poly.pdbx_seq_one_letter_code
_entity_poly.pdbx_strand_id
1 'polypeptide(L)' 'MRIRILLFILLLFPASASLLARDSKYTRHGSGPKYWIAYAWCYDNDKPIPEDRWQKNIDWMAENLRDHGYNMISND' A
#
# COMPACT_ATOMS: atom_id res chain seq x y z
N MET A 1 -35.89 -0.22 -34.89
CA MET A 1 -34.97 0.94 -34.74
C MET A 1 -34.90 1.50 -33.32
N ARG A 2 -36.02 1.74 -32.64
CA ARG A 2 -36.06 2.39 -31.30
C ARG A 2 -35.32 1.62 -30.18
N ILE A 3 -35.42 0.29 -30.12
CA ILE A 3 -34.71 -0.54 -29.13
C ILE A 3 -33.18 -0.53 -29.31
N ARG A 4 -32.69 -0.50 -30.57
CA ARG A 4 -31.25 -0.45 -30.86
C ARG A 4 -30.63 0.88 -30.46
N ILE A 5 -31.39 1.97 -30.60
CA ILE A 5 -31.00 3.31 -30.16
C ILE A 5 -30.96 3.38 -28.62
N LEU A 6 -31.95 2.81 -27.93
CA LEU A 6 -31.96 2.70 -26.46
C LEU A 6 -30.78 1.89 -25.91
N LEU A 7 -30.44 0.76 -26.56
CA LEU A 7 -29.28 -0.04 -26.19
C LEU A 7 -27.95 0.70 -26.43
N PHE A 8 -27.86 1.50 -27.49
CA PHE A 8 -26.69 2.35 -27.77
C PHE A 8 -26.51 3.45 -26.71
N ILE A 9 -27.60 4.05 -26.24
CA ILE A 9 -27.56 5.09 -25.19
C ILE A 9 -27.19 4.48 -23.82
N LEU A 10 -27.65 3.26 -23.51
CA LEU A 10 -27.28 2.56 -22.27
C LEU A 10 -25.78 2.20 -22.22
N LEU A 11 -25.16 1.89 -23.36
CA LEU A 11 -23.72 1.56 -23.46
C LEU A 11 -22.80 2.78 -23.30
N LEU A 12 -23.32 4.00 -23.46
CA LEU A 12 -22.58 5.24 -23.23
C LEU A 12 -22.54 5.66 -21.74
N PHE A 13 -23.27 4.97 -20.87
CA PHE A 13 -23.47 5.38 -19.47
C PHE A 13 -22.41 4.91 -18.44
N PRO A 14 -21.46 3.98 -18.66
CA PRO A 14 -20.54 3.59 -17.60
C PRO A 14 -19.20 4.35 -17.61
N ALA A 15 -19.01 5.40 -18.42
CA ALA A 15 -17.71 6.06 -18.57
C ALA A 15 -17.43 7.19 -17.55
N SER A 16 -18.31 7.41 -16.57
CA SER A 16 -18.13 8.43 -15.52
C SER A 16 -17.65 7.87 -14.18
N ALA A 17 -17.26 6.59 -14.11
CA ALA A 17 -16.41 6.12 -13.02
C ALA A 17 -15.07 6.87 -13.13
N SER A 18 -14.90 7.88 -12.28
CA SER A 18 -13.70 8.70 -12.15
C SER A 18 -12.42 7.90 -12.48
N LEU A 19 -11.75 8.26 -13.58
CA LEU A 19 -10.39 7.80 -13.91
C LEU A 19 -9.33 8.34 -12.94
N LEU A 20 -9.73 9.18 -11.98
CA LEU A 20 -8.84 9.62 -10.92
C LEU A 20 -8.58 8.45 -9.97
N ALA A 21 -7.32 8.25 -9.61
CA ALA A 21 -6.97 7.32 -8.55
C ALA A 21 -7.82 7.61 -7.31
N ARG A 22 -8.50 6.58 -6.78
CA ARG A 22 -9.33 6.69 -5.56
C ARG A 22 -8.50 7.38 -4.49
N ASP A 23 -8.95 8.52 -3.97
CA ASP A 23 -8.34 9.12 -2.78
C ASP A 23 -8.59 8.20 -1.57
N SER A 24 -7.52 7.83 -0.88
CA SER A 24 -7.54 6.96 0.29
C SER A 24 -6.35 7.30 1.17
N LYS A 25 -6.32 6.81 2.41
CA LYS A 25 -5.16 7.02 3.30
C LYS A 25 -3.81 6.60 2.69
N TYR A 26 -3.82 5.74 1.66
CA TYR A 26 -2.62 5.26 0.96
C TYR A 26 -2.36 5.90 -0.41
N THR A 27 -3.34 6.60 -0.97
CA THR A 27 -3.29 7.17 -2.33
C THR A 27 -3.51 8.70 -2.33
N ARG A 28 -3.78 9.28 -1.16
CA ARG A 28 -3.76 10.72 -0.91
C ARG A 28 -2.36 11.27 -1.17
N HIS A 29 -2.28 12.50 -1.66
CA HIS A 29 -1.03 13.22 -1.85
C HIS A 29 -0.24 13.25 -0.52
N GLY A 30 1.03 12.86 -0.54
CA GLY A 30 1.86 12.69 0.66
C GLY A 30 3.04 11.74 0.42
N SER A 31 3.76 11.39 1.47
CA SER A 31 4.98 10.56 1.41
C SER A 31 4.75 9.06 1.16
N GLY A 32 3.52 8.63 0.88
CA GLY A 32 3.16 7.21 0.84
C GLY A 32 3.27 6.51 2.21
N PRO A 33 3.05 5.18 2.27
CA PRO A 33 3.26 4.39 3.48
C PRO A 33 4.72 4.47 3.93
N LYS A 34 4.93 4.82 5.20
CA LYS A 34 6.25 4.81 5.84
C LYS A 34 6.42 3.51 6.61
N TYR A 35 7.37 2.69 6.20
CA TYR A 35 7.60 1.37 6.77
C TYR A 35 9.08 1.02 6.81
N TRP A 36 9.40 -0.01 7.58
CA TRP A 36 10.70 -0.70 7.55
C TRP A 36 10.51 -2.12 7.05
N ILE A 37 11.56 -2.67 6.42
CA ILE A 37 11.54 -3.99 5.80
C ILE A 37 12.80 -4.77 6.16
N ALA A 38 12.65 -6.07 6.44
CA ALA A 38 13.74 -6.96 6.82
C ALA A 38 14.68 -7.37 5.67
N TYR A 39 14.37 -6.98 4.43
CA TYR A 39 15.01 -7.42 3.18
C TYR A 39 16.54 -7.51 3.25
N ALA A 40 17.22 -6.43 3.69
CA ALA A 40 18.68 -6.38 3.67
C ALA A 40 19.31 -7.51 4.51
N TRP A 41 18.73 -7.81 5.67
CA TRP A 41 19.22 -8.92 6.49
C TRP A 41 18.98 -10.27 5.81
N CYS A 42 17.78 -10.47 5.25
CA CYS A 42 17.42 -11.69 4.56
C CYS A 42 18.33 -11.94 3.34
N TYR A 43 18.61 -10.90 2.57
CA TYR A 43 19.50 -10.91 1.40
C TYR A 43 20.94 -11.28 1.78
N ASP A 44 21.51 -10.62 2.79
CA ASP A 44 22.91 -10.84 3.17
C ASP A 44 23.17 -12.24 3.76
N ASN A 45 22.15 -12.83 4.39
CA ASN A 45 22.30 -14.09 5.13
C ASN A 45 21.68 -15.30 4.42
N ASP A 46 20.96 -15.08 3.32
CA ASP A 46 20.19 -16.09 2.58
C ASP A 46 19.26 -16.91 3.50
N LYS A 47 18.63 -16.23 4.46
CA LYS A 47 17.83 -16.83 5.54
C LYS A 47 16.66 -15.93 5.94
N PRO A 48 15.55 -16.49 6.46
CA PRO A 48 14.51 -15.71 7.13
C PRO A 48 15.08 -15.03 8.39
N ILE A 49 14.61 -13.80 8.67
CA ILE A 49 15.00 -13.07 9.88
C ILE A 49 14.63 -13.87 11.14
N PRO A 50 15.55 -14.05 12.11
CA PRO A 50 15.25 -14.69 13.39
C PRO A 50 14.23 -13.87 14.18
N GLU A 51 13.33 -14.56 14.89
CA GLU A 51 12.24 -13.93 15.65
C GLU A 51 12.74 -12.92 16.70
N ASP A 52 13.87 -13.21 17.36
CA ASP A 52 14.44 -12.32 18.37
C ASP A 52 14.97 -11.01 17.75
N ARG A 53 15.53 -11.10 16.54
CA ARG A 53 15.99 -9.94 15.77
C ARG A 53 14.81 -9.15 15.24
N TRP A 54 13.80 -9.85 14.71
CA TRP A 54 12.54 -9.27 14.26
C TRP A 54 11.89 -8.43 15.36
N GLN A 55 11.76 -8.96 16.57
CA GLN A 55 11.21 -8.22 17.71
C GLN A 55 12.04 -6.97 18.05
N LYS A 56 13.39 -7.08 18.09
CA LYS A 56 14.27 -5.92 18.32
C LYS A 56 14.08 -4.83 17.26
N ASN A 57 13.86 -5.21 16.01
CA ASN A 57 13.58 -4.26 14.92
C ASN A 57 12.21 -3.59 15.09
N ILE A 58 11.18 -4.32 15.51
CA ILE A 58 9.86 -3.76 15.86
C ILE A 58 9.99 -2.73 16.99
N ASP A 59 10.67 -3.10 18.07
CA ASP A 59 10.81 -2.26 19.25
C ASP A 59 11.58 -0.99 18.93
N TRP A 60 12.69 -1.11 18.19
CA TRP A 60 13.48 0.03 17.75
C TRP A 60 12.66 0.98 16.85
N MET A 61 11.88 0.45 15.90
CA MET A 61 10.97 1.25 15.07
C MET A 61 9.93 1.99 15.91
N ALA A 62 9.33 1.29 16.89
CA ALA A 62 8.31 1.86 17.75
C ALA A 62 8.86 2.98 18.64
N GLU A 63 10.09 2.82 19.14
CA GLU A 63 10.78 3.81 19.98
C GLU A 63 11.25 5.02 19.17
N ASN A 64 11.78 4.82 17.96
CA ASN A 64 12.51 5.87 17.24
C ASN A 64 11.73 6.52 16.10
N LEU A 65 10.79 5.82 15.46
CA LEU A 65 10.20 6.24 14.19
C LEU A 65 8.67 6.33 14.20
N ARG A 66 8.02 5.83 15.25
CA ARG A 66 6.55 5.89 15.39
C ARG A 66 6.03 7.32 15.35
N ASP A 67 6.67 8.24 16.07
CA ASP A 67 6.27 9.65 16.13
C ASP A 67 6.54 10.40 14.82
N HIS A 68 7.34 9.81 13.92
CA HIS A 68 7.59 10.31 12.57
C HIS A 68 6.64 9.70 11.51
N GLY A 69 5.66 8.91 11.95
CA GLY A 69 4.61 8.33 11.11
C GLY A 69 4.96 6.99 10.48
N TYR A 70 6.02 6.32 10.93
CA TYR A 70 6.31 4.94 10.52
C TYR A 70 5.48 3.97 11.36
N ASN A 71 4.44 3.39 10.76
CA ASN A 71 3.43 2.58 11.46
C ASN A 71 3.24 1.19 10.84
N MET A 72 4.19 0.75 10.01
CA MET A 72 4.16 -0.53 9.31
C MET A 72 5.55 -1.16 9.32
N ILE A 73 5.59 -2.48 9.43
CA ILE A 73 6.80 -3.29 9.34
C ILE A 73 6.53 -4.47 8.39
N SER A 74 7.49 -4.79 7.51
CA SER A 74 7.41 -5.93 6.58
C SER A 74 8.56 -6.89 6.80
N ASN A 75 8.29 -8.19 6.67
CA ASN A 75 9.30 -9.26 6.71
C ASN A 75 9.90 -9.58 5.33
N ASP A 76 9.61 -8.72 4.33
CA ASP A 76 9.76 -8.88 2.87
C ASP A 76 8.39 -9.05 2.18
#